data_AF-A0A6G0T8A2-F1
#
_entry.id   AF-A0A6G0T8A2-F1
#
_cell.length_a   1.000
_cell.length_b   1.000
_cell.length_c   1.000
_cell.angle_alpha   90.00
_cell.angle_beta   90.00
_cell.angle_gamma   90.00
#
_symmetry.space_group_name_H-M   'P 1'
#
loop_
_entity.id
_entity.type
_entity.pdbx_description
1 polymer ?
#
loop_
_entity_poly.entity_id
_entity_poly.type
_entity_poly.pdbx_seq_one_letter_code
_entity_poly.pdbx_strand_id
1 'polypeptide(L)'
;MLTYTDIHLLYILPAVGILTLITLPFINRWETSKIVIITAVALIYTTPCYNYSISNRARSYSPGRVKAVVGNVPVEEYLSVVLQTVLTSLWALLCLRWRLPFLNFNHDQRSYQLIRWIPILLLSVAVAVGFKIAVPGQKTFYLGSILYWASPVIMLMWYGAGNYFVRNIKLSFMAIVIPTIYLLWVNRIALKENVWHLNKATSLNVIAMNGLPLEEVLFTVITTTMVVLAGTCYDKAYGMIVTFSLIFPHQFSISWKFISQMYRAFETPEYSMPSIVTEDLKKCIEVLNSSSTFDTSNYLFHIDKLS
;
A
#
# COMPACT_ATOMS: atom_id res chain seq x y z
N MET A 1 3.98 -29.66 13.39
CA MET A 1 4.90 -28.53 13.55
C MET A 1 5.11 -27.92 12.18
N LEU A 2 4.54 -26.75 11.91
CA LEU A 2 4.57 -26.10 10.58
C LEU A 2 5.86 -25.30 10.35
N THR A 3 6.53 -25.49 9.21
CA THR A 3 7.66 -24.64 8.79
C THR A 3 7.17 -23.27 8.32
N TYR A 4 8.07 -22.29 8.19
CA TYR A 4 7.67 -20.98 7.69
C TYR A 4 7.15 -21.05 6.24
N THR A 5 7.75 -21.92 5.42
CA THR A 5 7.23 -22.17 4.07
C THR A 5 5.83 -22.77 4.10
N ASP A 6 5.54 -23.71 5.00
CA ASP A 6 4.21 -24.32 5.10
C ASP A 6 3.13 -23.28 5.40
N ILE A 7 3.44 -22.28 6.24
CA ILE A 7 2.51 -21.18 6.53
C ILE A 7 2.18 -20.39 5.26
N HIS A 8 3.18 -20.09 4.43
CA HIS A 8 2.95 -19.42 3.16
C HIS A 8 2.13 -20.27 2.20
N LEU A 9 2.43 -21.55 2.08
CA LEU A 9 1.74 -22.47 1.17
C LEU A 9 0.31 -22.78 1.58
N LEU A 10 0.04 -22.89 2.89
CA LEU A 10 -1.27 -23.29 3.40
C LEU A 10 -2.23 -22.12 3.60
N TYR A 11 -1.72 -20.94 3.96
CA TYR A 11 -2.57 -19.80 4.28
C TYR A 11 -2.49 -18.73 3.21
N ILE A 12 -1.31 -18.17 2.94
CA ILE A 12 -1.22 -16.96 2.10
C ILE A 12 -1.38 -17.26 0.61
N LEU A 13 -0.71 -18.28 0.09
CA LEU A 13 -0.72 -18.61 -1.34
C LEU A 13 -2.13 -19.00 -1.86
N PRO A 14 -2.94 -19.81 -1.13
CA PRO A 14 -4.30 -20.10 -1.56
C PRO A 14 -5.19 -18.86 -1.59
N ALA A 15 -5.04 -17.95 -0.61
CA ALA A 15 -5.77 -16.69 -0.61
C ALA A 15 -5.38 -15.80 -1.81
N VAL A 16 -4.08 -15.69 -2.12
CA VAL A 16 -3.60 -14.99 -3.33
C VAL A 16 -4.15 -15.66 -4.59
N GLY A 17 -4.17 -16.99 -4.66
CA GLY A 17 -4.71 -17.74 -5.79
C GLY A 17 -6.19 -17.45 -6.02
N ILE A 18 -7.01 -17.50 -4.97
CA ILE A 18 -8.44 -17.16 -5.03
C ILE A 18 -8.64 -15.72 -5.48
N LEU A 19 -7.91 -14.76 -4.87
CA LEU A 19 -8.01 -13.35 -5.28
C LEU A 19 -7.58 -13.13 -6.72
N THR A 20 -6.56 -13.85 -7.19
CA THR A 20 -6.12 -13.80 -8.59
C THR A 20 -7.21 -14.30 -9.53
N LEU A 21 -7.88 -15.40 -9.20
CA LEU A 21 -9.01 -15.93 -10.00
C LEU A 21 -10.18 -14.93 -10.04
N ILE A 22 -10.52 -14.31 -8.91
CA ILE A 22 -11.60 -13.30 -8.83
C ILE A 22 -11.24 -12.04 -9.62
N THR A 23 -9.99 -11.61 -9.57
CA THR A 23 -9.50 -10.40 -10.24
C THR A 23 -9.11 -10.61 -11.69
N LEU A 24 -9.04 -11.87 -12.16
CA LEU A 24 -8.61 -12.23 -13.52
C LEU A 24 -9.33 -11.45 -14.63
N PRO A 25 -10.66 -11.23 -14.59
CA PRO A 25 -11.36 -10.45 -15.62
C PRO A 25 -10.99 -8.97 -15.63
N PHE A 26 -10.33 -8.48 -14.57
CA PHE A 26 -10.06 -7.06 -14.33
C PHE A 26 -8.57 -6.72 -14.41
N ILE A 27 -7.68 -7.71 -14.29
CA ILE A 27 -6.24 -7.52 -14.42
C ILE A 27 -5.92 -7.17 -15.88
N ASN A 28 -5.34 -6.00 -16.06
CA ASN A 28 -4.79 -5.55 -17.34
C ASN A 28 -3.28 -5.29 -17.20
N ARG A 29 -2.60 -4.99 -18.32
CA ARG A 29 -1.15 -4.74 -18.34
C ARG A 29 -0.69 -3.66 -17.35
N TRP A 30 -1.53 -2.66 -17.08
CA TRP A 30 -1.22 -1.55 -16.18
C TRP A 30 -1.34 -1.98 -14.72
N GLU A 31 -2.37 -2.75 -14.39
CA GLU A 31 -2.53 -3.36 -13.07
C GLU A 31 -1.38 -4.32 -12.75
N THR A 32 -1.00 -5.18 -13.71
CA THR A 32 0.17 -6.04 -13.56
C THR A 32 1.44 -5.22 -13.36
N SER A 33 1.66 -4.18 -14.16
CA SER A 33 2.83 -3.30 -14.03
C SER A 33 2.86 -2.61 -12.66
N LYS A 34 1.71 -2.11 -12.19
CA LYS A 34 1.55 -1.51 -10.86
C LYS A 34 1.96 -2.48 -9.76
N ILE A 35 1.41 -3.69 -9.75
CA ILE A 35 1.71 -4.71 -8.73
C ILE A 35 3.21 -5.09 -8.75
N VAL A 36 3.77 -5.29 -9.94
CA VAL A 36 5.20 -5.64 -10.11
C VAL A 36 6.10 -4.51 -9.60
N ILE A 37 5.82 -3.26 -9.96
CA ILE A 37 6.61 -2.10 -9.52
C ILE A 37 6.53 -1.95 -8.00
N ILE A 38 5.33 -2.02 -7.41
CA ILE A 38 5.15 -1.88 -5.95
C ILE A 38 5.88 -3.00 -5.22
N THR A 39 5.80 -4.24 -5.72
CA THR A 39 6.49 -5.40 -5.12
C THR A 39 8.00 -5.27 -5.20
N ALA A 40 8.54 -4.84 -6.35
CA ALA A 40 9.98 -4.62 -6.52
C ALA A 40 10.50 -3.52 -5.59
N VAL A 41 9.81 -2.39 -5.52
CA VAL A 41 10.17 -1.27 -4.64
C VAL A 41 10.05 -1.67 -3.17
N ALA A 42 9.00 -2.40 -2.78
CA ALA A 42 8.81 -2.89 -1.43
C ALA A 42 9.96 -3.81 -0.99
N LEU A 43 10.39 -4.74 -1.86
CA LEU A 43 11.55 -5.60 -1.58
C LEU A 43 12.84 -4.79 -1.39
N ILE A 44 13.15 -3.90 -2.33
CA ILE A 44 14.36 -3.07 -2.27
C ILE A 44 14.37 -2.22 -1.00
N TYR A 45 13.24 -1.60 -0.67
CA TYR A 45 13.13 -0.69 0.48
C TYR A 45 13.13 -1.41 1.83
N THR A 46 12.54 -2.61 1.90
CA THR A 46 12.45 -3.38 3.15
C THR A 46 13.75 -4.12 3.47
N THR A 47 14.53 -4.51 2.45
CA THR A 47 15.73 -5.33 2.60
C THR A 47 16.76 -4.76 3.59
N PRO A 48 17.15 -3.46 3.53
CA PRO A 48 18.08 -2.89 4.49
C PRO A 48 17.52 -2.85 5.91
N CYS A 49 16.24 -2.52 6.06
CA CYS A 49 15.58 -2.43 7.36
C CYS A 49 15.51 -3.80 8.04
N TYR A 50 15.12 -4.85 7.30
CA TYR A 50 15.09 -6.22 7.83
C TYR A 50 16.47 -6.69 8.30
N ASN A 51 17.50 -6.48 7.48
CA ASN A 51 18.86 -6.82 7.86
C ASN A 51 19.29 -6.06 9.12
N TYR A 52 19.00 -4.76 9.22
CA TYR A 52 19.33 -3.96 10.40
C TYR A 52 18.60 -4.43 11.67
N SER A 53 17.30 -4.66 11.60
CA SER A 53 16.50 -5.10 12.75
C SER A 53 16.90 -6.49 13.25
N ILE A 54 17.16 -7.44 12.34
CA ILE A 54 17.56 -8.80 12.72
C ILE A 54 19.00 -8.82 13.26
N SER A 55 19.91 -8.03 12.69
CA SER A 55 21.29 -7.90 13.22
C SER A 55 21.31 -7.39 14.66
N ASN A 56 20.39 -6.48 14.99
CA ASN A 56 20.21 -5.94 16.34
C ASN A 56 19.29 -6.80 17.22
N ARG A 57 19.05 -8.07 16.84
CA ARG A 57 18.30 -9.07 17.61
C ARG A 57 16.87 -8.66 17.92
N ALA A 58 16.21 -7.87 17.07
CA ALA A 58 14.80 -7.53 17.25
C ALA A 58 13.91 -8.78 17.18
N ARG A 59 14.22 -9.68 16.24
CA ARG A 59 13.48 -10.92 15.95
C ARG A 59 14.45 -12.08 15.82
N SER A 60 13.99 -13.28 16.17
CA SER A 60 14.75 -14.52 16.05
C SER A 60 13.87 -15.63 15.49
N TYR A 61 14.49 -16.61 14.84
CA TYR A 61 13.81 -17.70 14.15
C TYR A 61 14.23 -19.04 14.75
N SER A 62 13.29 -19.97 14.83
CA SER A 62 13.57 -21.30 15.38
C SER A 62 14.45 -22.11 14.41
N PRO A 63 15.51 -22.78 14.89
CA PRO A 63 16.36 -23.63 14.07
C PRO A 63 15.53 -24.70 13.34
N GLY A 64 15.80 -24.92 12.05
CA GLY A 64 15.11 -25.93 11.24
C GLY A 64 13.70 -25.54 10.73
N ARG A 65 13.22 -24.32 11.01
CA ARG A 65 11.94 -23.82 10.47
C ARG A 65 12.07 -22.88 9.27
N VAL A 66 13.31 -22.56 8.91
CA VAL A 66 13.74 -21.68 7.83
C VAL A 66 14.60 -22.49 6.86
N LYS A 67 14.37 -22.35 5.56
CA LYS A 67 15.09 -23.09 4.51
C LYS A 67 16.46 -22.51 4.21
N ALA A 68 16.56 -21.19 4.14
CA ALA A 68 17.79 -20.49 3.81
C ALA A 68 17.78 -19.06 4.38
N VAL A 69 18.96 -18.50 4.57
CA VAL A 69 19.16 -17.12 5.04
C VAL A 69 19.99 -16.37 4.02
N VAL A 70 19.51 -15.21 3.58
CA VAL A 70 20.24 -14.30 2.69
C VAL A 70 20.57 -13.04 3.49
N GLY A 71 21.88 -12.75 3.63
CA GLY A 71 22.35 -11.78 4.62
C GLY A 71 22.04 -12.28 6.02
N ASN A 72 21.22 -11.54 6.77
CA ASN A 72 20.77 -11.92 8.11
C ASN A 72 19.29 -12.36 8.14
N VAL A 73 18.62 -12.42 6.99
CA VAL A 73 17.17 -12.55 6.90
C VAL A 73 16.78 -13.89 6.24
N PRO A 74 15.83 -14.65 6.81
CA PRO A 74 15.25 -15.82 6.15
C PRO A 74 14.70 -15.50 4.75
N VAL A 75 14.90 -16.39 3.78
CA VAL A 75 14.33 -16.24 2.42
C VAL A 75 12.81 -16.10 2.48
N GLU A 76 12.18 -16.78 3.43
CA GLU A 76 10.75 -16.74 3.65
C GLU A 76 10.24 -15.34 4.02
N GLU A 77 11.02 -14.48 4.68
CA GLU A 77 10.58 -13.10 4.96
C GLU A 77 10.48 -12.26 3.68
N TYR A 78 11.40 -12.45 2.73
CA TYR A 78 11.29 -11.80 1.42
C TYR A 78 10.05 -12.31 0.67
N LEU A 79 9.76 -13.62 0.77
CA LEU A 79 8.54 -14.19 0.23
C LEU A 79 7.30 -13.60 0.92
N SER A 80 7.33 -13.38 2.24
CA SER A 80 6.25 -12.71 2.99
C SER A 80 5.98 -11.32 2.42
N VAL A 81 7.02 -10.53 2.15
CA VAL A 81 6.89 -9.19 1.56
C VAL A 81 6.23 -9.25 0.18
N VAL A 82 6.65 -10.20 -0.67
CA VAL A 82 6.05 -10.40 -2.00
C VAL A 82 4.58 -10.80 -1.88
N LEU A 83 4.28 -11.83 -1.10
CA LEU A 83 2.94 -12.37 -0.98
C LEU A 83 1.99 -11.36 -0.34
N GLN A 84 2.43 -10.65 0.70
CA GLN A 84 1.66 -9.56 1.31
C GLN A 84 1.37 -8.46 0.30
N THR A 85 2.37 -8.02 -0.46
CA THR A 85 2.20 -6.95 -1.44
C THR A 85 1.18 -7.36 -2.51
N VAL A 86 1.33 -8.56 -3.09
CA VAL A 86 0.39 -9.08 -4.10
C VAL A 86 -1.01 -9.24 -3.53
N LEU A 87 -1.15 -9.88 -2.36
CA LEU A 87 -2.45 -10.07 -1.69
C LEU A 87 -3.15 -8.73 -1.47
N THR A 88 -2.46 -7.76 -0.87
CA THR A 88 -3.02 -6.43 -0.58
C THR A 88 -3.34 -5.67 -1.85
N SER A 89 -2.49 -5.73 -2.88
CA SER A 89 -2.77 -5.04 -4.16
C SER A 89 -3.95 -5.65 -4.91
N LEU A 90 -4.10 -6.99 -4.94
CA LEU A 90 -5.25 -7.66 -5.55
C LEU A 90 -6.55 -7.33 -4.82
N TRP A 91 -6.52 -7.31 -3.48
CA TRP A 91 -7.67 -6.89 -2.70
C TRP A 91 -8.00 -5.40 -2.92
N ALA A 92 -6.99 -4.53 -2.92
CA ALA A 92 -7.16 -3.11 -3.19
C ALA A 92 -7.74 -2.85 -4.58
N LEU A 93 -7.36 -3.64 -5.59
CA LEU A 93 -7.96 -3.60 -6.92
C LEU A 93 -9.48 -3.83 -6.86
N LEU A 94 -9.94 -4.83 -6.10
CA LEU A 94 -11.38 -5.09 -5.93
C LEU A 94 -12.11 -3.95 -5.22
N CYS A 95 -11.45 -3.23 -4.32
CA CYS A 95 -12.07 -2.09 -3.62
C CYS A 95 -12.09 -0.81 -4.47
N LEU A 96 -11.00 -0.49 -5.16
CA LEU A 96 -10.76 0.84 -5.73
C LEU A 96 -11.07 0.96 -7.23
N ARG A 97 -11.17 -0.15 -7.97
CA ARG A 97 -11.38 -0.13 -9.42
C ARG A 97 -12.67 0.52 -9.89
N TRP A 98 -13.68 0.60 -9.02
CA TRP A 98 -15.04 1.01 -9.38
C TRP A 98 -15.20 2.54 -9.43
N ARG A 99 -14.11 3.31 -9.37
CA ARG A 99 -14.16 4.76 -9.47
C ARG A 99 -13.17 5.27 -10.50
N LEU A 100 -13.68 6.14 -11.38
CA LEU A 100 -12.84 6.83 -12.35
C LEU A 100 -11.87 7.77 -11.63
N PRO A 101 -10.57 7.77 -11.99
CA PRO A 101 -9.56 8.53 -11.25
C PRO A 101 -9.87 10.03 -11.11
N PHE A 102 -10.38 10.68 -12.17
CA PHE A 102 -10.62 12.12 -12.15
C PHE A 102 -11.74 12.57 -11.21
N LEU A 103 -12.64 11.67 -10.81
CA LEU A 103 -13.67 11.98 -9.83
C LEU A 103 -13.09 12.24 -8.44
N ASN A 104 -11.86 11.78 -8.21
CA ASN A 104 -11.16 11.90 -6.94
C ASN A 104 -10.17 13.06 -6.91
N PHE A 105 -10.12 13.89 -7.96
CA PHE A 105 -9.25 15.08 -7.98
C PHE A 105 -9.86 16.22 -7.18
N ASN A 106 -9.06 16.76 -6.26
CA ASN A 106 -9.41 17.85 -5.38
C ASN A 106 -8.91 19.18 -5.96
N HIS A 107 -9.82 19.97 -6.51
CA HIS A 107 -9.54 21.30 -7.04
C HIS A 107 -9.59 22.42 -6.00
N ASP A 108 -10.08 22.15 -4.78
CA ASP A 108 -10.04 23.16 -3.71
C ASP A 108 -8.63 23.26 -3.11
N GLN A 109 -7.94 24.35 -3.43
CA GLN A 109 -6.58 24.61 -2.98
C GLN A 109 -6.44 24.60 -1.46
N ARG A 110 -7.42 25.14 -0.72
CA ARG A 110 -7.32 25.24 0.75
C ARG A 110 -7.42 23.86 1.40
N SER A 111 -8.46 23.11 1.05
CA SER A 111 -8.61 21.71 1.47
C SER A 111 -7.37 20.89 1.08
N TYR A 112 -6.89 21.08 -0.15
CA TYR A 112 -5.75 20.35 -0.68
C TYR A 112 -4.48 20.52 0.16
N GLN A 113 -4.16 21.78 0.50
CA GLN A 113 -2.99 22.11 1.29
C GLN A 113 -3.09 21.58 2.73
N LEU A 114 -4.27 21.67 3.35
CA LEU A 114 -4.49 21.15 4.71
C LEU A 114 -4.33 19.63 4.76
N ILE A 115 -4.97 18.92 3.83
CA ILE A 115 -4.89 17.45 3.72
C ILE A 115 -3.44 17.01 3.46
N ARG A 116 -2.68 17.78 2.66
CA ARG A 116 -1.27 17.49 2.39
C ARG A 116 -0.40 17.72 3.63
N TRP A 117 -0.42 18.91 4.21
CA TRP A 117 0.61 19.32 5.17
C TRP A 117 0.37 18.87 6.60
N ILE A 118 -0.89 18.72 7.06
CA ILE A 118 -1.16 18.30 8.45
C ILE A 118 -0.60 16.89 8.72
N PRO A 119 -0.89 15.86 7.91
CA PRO A 119 -0.35 14.52 8.14
C PRO A 119 1.17 14.45 7.94
N ILE A 120 1.72 15.23 6.99
CA ILE A 120 3.18 15.32 6.79
C ILE A 120 3.87 15.87 8.04
N LEU A 121 3.30 16.89 8.68
CA LEU A 121 3.86 17.45 9.92
C LEU A 121 3.81 16.43 11.06
N LEU A 122 2.69 15.71 11.21
CA LEU A 122 2.56 14.63 12.21
C LEU A 122 3.57 13.50 11.96
N LEU A 123 3.73 13.07 10.70
CA LEU A 123 4.71 12.05 10.33
C LEU A 123 6.15 12.55 10.53
N SER A 124 6.44 13.84 10.32
CA SER A 124 7.76 14.42 10.62
C SER A 124 8.10 14.31 12.11
N VAL A 125 7.11 14.55 12.99
CA VAL A 125 7.27 14.32 14.43
C VAL A 125 7.50 12.83 14.70
N ALA A 126 6.77 11.93 14.04
CA ALA A 126 6.96 10.48 14.18
C ALA A 126 8.36 10.02 13.74
N VAL A 127 8.94 10.60 12.68
CA VAL A 127 10.33 10.35 12.28
C VAL A 127 11.30 10.77 13.37
N ALA A 128 11.16 12.00 13.89
CA ALA A 128 12.05 12.52 14.93
C ALA A 128 11.98 11.70 16.23
N VAL A 129 10.76 11.33 16.64
CA VAL A 129 10.53 10.47 17.81
C VAL A 129 11.11 9.09 17.54
N GLY A 130 10.77 8.47 16.40
CA GLY A 130 11.25 7.15 15.99
C GLY A 130 12.77 7.05 16.01
N PHE A 131 13.46 8.04 15.43
CA PHE A 131 14.91 8.13 15.45
C PHE A 131 15.48 8.19 16.88
N LYS A 132 14.88 9.00 17.75
CA LYS A 132 15.32 9.14 19.15
C LYS A 132 15.16 7.85 19.96
N ILE A 133 14.10 7.07 19.70
CA ILE A 133 13.81 5.85 20.48
C ILE A 133 14.35 4.56 19.83
N ALA A 134 14.87 4.63 18.60
CA ALA A 134 15.49 3.52 17.86
C ALA A 134 16.93 3.22 18.32
N VAL A 135 17.17 3.22 19.63
CA VAL A 135 18.49 2.93 20.22
C VAL A 135 18.65 1.41 20.39
N PRO A 136 19.67 0.78 19.77
CA PRO A 136 19.91 -0.65 19.91
C PRO A 136 20.02 -1.09 21.37
N GLY A 137 19.40 -2.23 21.70
CA GLY A 137 19.41 -2.80 23.06
C GLY A 137 18.36 -2.24 24.02
N GLN A 138 17.58 -1.24 23.63
CA GLN A 138 16.44 -0.75 24.41
C GLN A 138 15.13 -1.41 24.00
N LYS A 139 14.16 -1.48 24.94
CA LYS A 139 12.81 -2.02 24.69
C LYS A 139 12.03 -1.27 23.61
N THR A 140 12.37 -0.01 23.34
CA THR A 140 11.72 0.83 22.33
C THR A 140 12.33 0.67 20.94
N PHE A 141 13.42 -0.09 20.81
CA PHE A 141 14.20 -0.18 19.57
C PHE A 141 13.35 -0.58 18.37
N TYR A 142 12.54 -1.63 18.50
CA TYR A 142 11.77 -2.15 17.39
C TYR A 142 10.69 -1.16 16.93
N LEU A 143 9.92 -0.59 17.88
CA LEU A 143 8.93 0.45 17.57
C LEU A 143 9.58 1.68 16.93
N GLY A 144 10.72 2.14 17.47
CA GLY A 144 11.48 3.25 16.92
C GLY A 144 11.92 3.03 15.48
N SER A 145 12.43 1.82 15.22
CA SER A 145 12.87 1.41 13.89
C SER A 145 11.71 1.42 12.89
N ILE A 146 10.53 0.91 13.28
CA ILE A 146 9.32 0.93 12.44
C ILE A 146 8.92 2.37 12.09
N LEU A 147 8.85 3.26 13.09
CA LEU A 147 8.45 4.66 12.88
C LEU A 147 9.46 5.41 11.99
N TYR A 148 10.75 5.31 12.31
CA TYR A 148 11.81 5.98 11.57
C TYR A 148 11.87 5.51 10.12
N TRP A 149 11.67 4.21 9.87
CA TRP A 149 11.69 3.62 8.54
C TRP A 149 10.41 3.93 7.74
N ALA A 150 9.23 3.72 8.30
CA ALA A 150 7.99 3.83 7.53
C ALA A 150 7.57 5.28 7.26
N SER A 151 7.73 6.17 8.24
CA SER A 151 7.19 7.53 8.17
C SER A 151 7.71 8.36 6.99
N PRO A 152 9.01 8.38 6.63
CA PRO A 152 9.51 9.17 5.50
C PRO A 152 8.90 8.76 4.15
N VAL A 153 8.73 7.46 3.92
CA VAL A 153 8.14 6.98 2.66
C VAL A 153 6.64 7.23 2.62
N ILE A 154 5.94 7.09 3.74
CA ILE A 154 4.53 7.48 3.84
C ILE A 154 4.37 8.98 3.58
N MET A 155 5.25 9.84 4.10
CA MET A 155 5.24 11.28 3.82
C MET A 155 5.36 11.57 2.31
N LEU A 156 6.30 10.91 1.63
CA LEU A 156 6.49 11.08 0.19
C LEU A 156 5.24 10.67 -0.59
N MET A 157 4.70 9.47 -0.32
CA MET A 157 3.48 8.99 -0.97
C MET A 157 2.27 9.90 -0.68
N TRP A 158 2.14 10.35 0.58
CA TRP A 158 1.06 11.25 1.00
C TRP A 158 1.17 12.63 0.33
N TYR A 159 2.38 13.14 0.12
CA TYR A 159 2.59 14.40 -0.58
C TYR A 159 1.97 14.40 -1.99
N GLY A 160 2.20 13.33 -2.75
CA GLY A 160 1.71 13.21 -4.12
C GLY A 160 0.26 12.75 -4.24
N ALA A 161 -0.19 11.83 -3.37
CA ALA A 161 -1.49 11.15 -3.51
C ALA A 161 -2.39 11.19 -2.26
N GLY A 162 -2.03 11.91 -1.20
CA GLY A 162 -2.83 11.98 0.03
C GLY A 162 -4.24 12.54 -0.19
N ASN A 163 -4.39 13.54 -1.06
CA ASN A 163 -5.70 14.08 -1.43
C ASN A 163 -6.57 13.06 -2.16
N TYR A 164 -6.01 12.41 -3.18
CA TYR A 164 -6.63 11.31 -3.90
C TYR A 164 -7.04 10.15 -2.97
N PHE A 165 -6.20 9.82 -2.00
CA PHE A 165 -6.47 8.80 -0.98
C PHE A 165 -7.66 9.19 -0.08
N VAL A 166 -7.70 10.43 0.41
CA VAL A 166 -8.77 10.92 1.29
C VAL A 166 -10.13 10.96 0.59
N ARG A 167 -10.16 11.29 -0.71
CA ARG A 167 -11.41 11.22 -1.51
C ARG A 167 -11.97 9.80 -1.59
N ASN A 168 -11.12 8.79 -1.49
CA ASN A 168 -11.50 7.37 -1.46
C ASN A 168 -11.40 6.73 -0.07
N ILE A 169 -11.44 7.52 1.02
CA ILE A 169 -11.07 7.04 2.36
C ILE A 169 -11.81 5.77 2.80
N LYS A 170 -13.11 5.63 2.46
CA LYS A 170 -13.92 4.45 2.82
C LYS A 170 -13.40 3.19 2.13
N LEU A 171 -13.15 3.26 0.82
CA LEU A 171 -12.66 2.14 0.02
C LEU A 171 -11.20 1.82 0.35
N SER A 172 -10.37 2.85 0.50
CA SER A 172 -8.97 2.71 0.94
C SER A 172 -8.88 2.08 2.33
N PHE A 173 -9.76 2.45 3.26
CA PHE A 173 -9.81 1.84 4.59
C PHE A 173 -10.16 0.35 4.51
N MET A 174 -11.14 -0.03 3.69
CA MET A 174 -11.46 -1.45 3.46
C MET A 174 -10.32 -2.22 2.79
N ALA A 175 -9.60 -1.56 1.87
CA ALA A 175 -8.42 -2.11 1.22
C ALA A 175 -7.26 -2.38 2.20
N ILE A 176 -7.20 -1.63 3.30
CA ILE A 176 -6.18 -1.81 4.36
C ILE A 176 -6.65 -2.82 5.40
N VAL A 177 -7.83 -2.63 5.97
CA VAL A 177 -8.30 -3.37 7.15
C VAL A 177 -8.45 -4.86 6.87
N ILE A 178 -9.05 -5.24 5.74
CA ILE A 178 -9.36 -6.65 5.46
C ILE A 178 -8.08 -7.48 5.27
N PRO A 179 -7.10 -7.08 4.41
CA PRO A 179 -5.82 -7.77 4.34
C PRO A 179 -5.07 -7.75 5.66
N THR A 180 -5.12 -6.65 6.42
CA THR A 180 -4.44 -6.53 7.71
C THR A 180 -4.97 -7.55 8.72
N ILE A 181 -6.30 -7.66 8.88
CA ILE A 181 -6.91 -8.64 9.79
C ILE A 181 -6.51 -10.06 9.39
N TYR A 182 -6.55 -10.36 8.09
CA TYR A 182 -6.17 -11.66 7.56
C TYR A 182 -4.69 -11.99 7.85
N LEU A 183 -3.78 -11.07 7.54
CA LEU A 183 -2.34 -11.25 7.77
C LEU A 183 -2.01 -11.34 9.26
N LEU A 184 -2.71 -10.59 10.13
CA LEU A 184 -2.56 -10.72 11.57
C LEU A 184 -3.03 -12.08 12.08
N TRP A 185 -4.12 -12.61 11.52
CA TRP A 185 -4.54 -13.97 11.83
C TRP A 185 -3.49 -15.01 11.43
N VAL A 186 -2.88 -14.90 10.25
CA VAL A 186 -1.77 -15.79 9.81
C VAL A 186 -0.54 -15.62 10.71
N ASN A 187 -0.13 -14.39 11.03
CA ASN A 187 1.00 -14.10 11.91
C ASN A 187 0.80 -14.70 13.31
N ARG A 188 -0.45 -14.72 13.81
CA ARG A 188 -0.79 -15.37 15.08
C ARG A 188 -0.55 -16.88 15.03
N ILE A 189 -0.88 -17.54 13.92
CA ILE A 189 -0.61 -18.97 13.73
C ILE A 189 0.90 -19.21 13.71
N ALA A 190 1.66 -18.39 12.99
CA ALA A 190 3.12 -18.48 12.93
C ALA A 190 3.79 -18.34 14.30
N LEU A 191 3.29 -17.41 15.13
CA LEU A 191 3.76 -17.21 16.49
C LEU A 191 3.43 -18.42 17.38
N LYS A 192 2.23 -18.99 17.28
CA LYS A 192 1.82 -20.19 18.04
C LYS A 192 2.63 -21.43 17.67
N GLU A 193 3.00 -21.58 16.40
CA GLU A 193 3.83 -22.67 15.89
C GLU A 193 5.33 -22.48 16.19
N ASN A 194 5.70 -21.39 16.89
CA ASN A 194 7.06 -21.03 17.25
C ASN A 194 7.98 -20.92 16.02
N VAL A 195 7.46 -20.43 14.89
CA VAL A 195 8.27 -20.22 13.68
C VAL A 195 9.26 -19.09 13.88
N TRP A 196 8.80 -18.03 14.55
CA TRP A 196 9.60 -16.87 14.91
C TRP A 196 9.21 -16.36 16.29
N HIS A 197 10.13 -15.64 16.91
CA HIS A 197 9.96 -15.04 18.23
C HIS A 197 10.42 -13.59 18.21
N LEU A 198 9.64 -12.71 18.84
CA LEU A 198 10.07 -11.34 19.10
C LEU A 198 10.92 -11.32 20.37
N ASN A 199 12.07 -10.64 20.30
CA ASN A 199 12.96 -10.56 21.45
C ASN A 199 12.42 -9.56 22.47
N LYS A 200 12.12 -10.05 23.68
CA LYS A 200 11.56 -9.28 24.79
C LYS A 200 12.45 -8.11 25.23
N ALA A 201 13.77 -8.18 24.99
CA ALA A 201 14.71 -7.13 25.37
C ALA A 201 14.59 -5.87 24.48
N THR A 202 14.16 -6.05 23.23
CA THR A 202 14.11 -5.01 22.20
C THR A 202 12.70 -4.58 21.81
N SER A 203 11.69 -5.16 22.46
CA SER A 203 10.27 -4.87 22.29
C SER A 203 9.64 -4.33 23.58
N LEU A 204 8.56 -3.57 23.45
CA LEU A 204 7.73 -3.05 24.53
C LEU A 204 7.05 -4.15 25.36
N ASN A 205 6.93 -5.37 24.81
CA ASN A 205 6.26 -6.51 25.43
C ASN A 205 4.76 -6.28 25.70
N VAL A 206 4.15 -5.33 24.99
CA VAL A 206 2.71 -5.10 25.06
C VAL A 206 2.03 -6.08 24.12
N ILE A 207 1.11 -6.87 24.67
CA ILE A 207 0.32 -7.82 23.89
C ILE A 207 -0.95 -7.11 23.41
N ALA A 208 -1.12 -7.06 22.10
CA ALA A 208 -2.31 -6.57 21.42
C ALA A 208 -3.04 -7.73 20.71
N MET A 209 -4.32 -7.49 20.41
CA MET A 209 -5.17 -8.32 19.54
C MET A 209 -4.93 -9.84 19.62
N ASN A 210 -5.50 -10.47 20.66
CA ASN A 210 -5.54 -11.93 20.82
C ASN A 210 -4.17 -12.65 20.92
N GLY A 211 -3.13 -11.98 21.42
CA GLY A 211 -1.85 -12.61 21.78
C GLY A 211 -0.65 -12.21 20.92
N LEU A 212 -0.79 -11.24 20.01
CA LEU A 212 0.31 -10.74 19.19
C LEU A 212 1.02 -9.57 19.87
N PRO A 213 2.32 -9.36 19.66
CA PRO A 213 2.99 -8.14 20.08
C PRO A 213 2.39 -6.91 19.38
N LEU A 214 2.25 -5.80 20.10
CA LEU A 214 1.73 -4.53 19.57
C LEU A 214 2.52 -4.07 18.35
N GLU A 215 3.84 -4.21 18.39
CA GLU A 215 4.72 -3.78 17.31
C GLU A 215 4.46 -4.54 16.01
N GLU A 216 4.02 -5.81 16.08
CA GLU A 216 3.71 -6.59 14.89
C GLU A 216 2.33 -6.27 14.34
N VAL A 217 1.40 -5.92 15.22
CA VAL A 217 0.13 -5.32 14.79
C VAL A 217 0.40 -4.01 14.03
N LEU A 218 1.21 -3.13 14.60
CA LEU A 218 1.58 -1.85 13.98
C LEU A 218 2.35 -2.06 12.68
N PHE A 219 3.35 -2.95 12.66
CA PHE A 219 4.13 -3.25 11.47
C PHE A 219 3.23 -3.75 10.34
N THR A 220 2.32 -4.67 10.63
CA THR A 220 1.39 -5.21 9.61
C THR A 220 0.44 -4.12 9.10
N VAL A 221 -0.14 -3.30 9.98
CA VAL A 221 -1.04 -2.18 9.60
C VAL A 221 -0.29 -1.15 8.73
N ILE A 222 0.94 -0.79 9.12
CA ILE A 222 1.75 0.21 8.43
C ILE A 222 2.14 -0.30 7.04
N THR A 223 2.64 -1.54 6.95
CA THR A 223 3.07 -2.13 5.67
C THR A 223 1.91 -2.34 4.71
N THR A 224 0.74 -2.79 5.16
CA THR A 224 -0.46 -2.85 4.30
C THR A 224 -0.92 -1.45 3.87
N THR A 225 -0.87 -0.46 4.76
CA THR A 225 -1.16 0.95 4.42
C THR A 225 -0.19 1.48 3.35
N MET A 226 1.11 1.18 3.46
CA MET A 226 2.11 1.57 2.47
C MET A 226 1.82 0.96 1.09
N VAL A 227 1.42 -0.32 1.03
CA VAL A 227 1.06 -0.97 -0.24
C VAL A 227 -0.16 -0.30 -0.88
N VAL A 228 -1.21 -0.02 -0.11
CA VAL A 228 -2.40 0.67 -0.61
C VAL A 228 -2.06 2.10 -1.05
N LEU A 229 -1.27 2.84 -0.27
CA LEU A 229 -0.80 4.18 -0.64
C LEU A 229 0.02 4.16 -1.92
N ALA A 230 0.94 3.21 -2.08
CA ALA A 230 1.73 3.07 -3.30
C ALA A 230 0.84 2.80 -4.52
N GLY A 231 -0.21 1.97 -4.36
CA GLY A 231 -1.25 1.77 -5.37
C GLY A 231 -1.96 3.07 -5.73
N THR A 232 -2.41 3.85 -4.73
CA THR A 232 -3.05 5.15 -4.98
C THR A 232 -2.12 6.17 -5.63
N CYS A 233 -0.81 6.13 -5.35
CA CYS A 233 0.17 6.97 -6.04
C CYS A 233 0.22 6.66 -7.53
N TYR A 234 0.24 5.37 -7.87
CA TYR A 234 0.20 4.93 -9.26
C TYR A 234 -1.11 5.33 -9.93
N ASP A 235 -2.25 5.07 -9.28
CA ASP A 235 -3.58 5.36 -9.84
C ASP A 235 -3.81 6.86 -10.04
N LYS A 236 -3.35 7.69 -9.09
CA LYS A 236 -3.38 9.15 -9.22
C LYS A 236 -2.51 9.63 -10.38
N ALA A 237 -1.26 9.17 -10.47
CA ALA A 237 -0.34 9.58 -11.54
C ALA A 237 -0.84 9.16 -12.92
N TYR A 238 -1.28 7.90 -13.05
CA TYR A 238 -1.83 7.39 -14.31
C TYR A 238 -3.16 8.07 -14.67
N GLY A 239 -4.04 8.29 -13.68
CA GLY A 239 -5.29 9.03 -13.85
C GLY A 239 -5.05 10.44 -14.40
N MET A 240 -4.06 11.15 -13.87
CA MET A 240 -3.68 12.49 -14.36
C MET A 240 -3.23 12.45 -15.83
N ILE A 241 -2.45 11.44 -16.22
CA ILE A 241 -1.98 11.27 -17.60
C ILE A 241 -3.14 11.01 -18.57
N VAL A 242 -4.10 10.18 -18.16
CA VAL A 242 -5.26 9.84 -18.99
C VAL A 242 -6.22 11.01 -19.11
N THR A 243 -6.49 11.71 -18.00
CA THR A 243 -7.42 12.85 -17.96
C THR A 243 -6.88 14.07 -18.68
N PHE A 244 -5.59 14.40 -18.51
CA PHE A 244 -4.98 15.59 -19.09
C PHE A 244 -4.04 15.24 -20.24
N SER A 245 -4.57 14.54 -21.25
CA SER A 245 -3.82 14.01 -22.40
C SER A 245 -3.04 15.07 -23.18
N LEU A 246 -3.53 16.30 -23.24
CA LEU A 246 -2.83 17.43 -23.89
C LEU A 246 -1.58 17.88 -23.12
N ILE A 247 -1.59 17.73 -21.80
CA ILE A 247 -0.47 18.07 -20.91
C ILE A 247 0.51 16.89 -20.80
N PHE A 248 -0.02 15.67 -20.90
CA PHE A 248 0.68 14.41 -20.73
C PHE A 248 0.53 13.51 -21.97
N PRO A 249 1.30 13.77 -23.05
CA PRO A 249 1.07 13.15 -24.35
C PRO A 249 1.49 11.68 -24.44
N HIS A 250 2.33 11.18 -23.52
CA HIS A 250 2.82 9.80 -23.58
C HIS A 250 1.91 8.87 -22.77
N GLN A 251 1.09 8.06 -23.44
CA GLN A 251 0.07 7.25 -22.76
C GLN A 251 0.27 5.73 -22.90
N PHE A 252 0.78 5.26 -24.04
CA PHE A 252 0.67 3.85 -24.43
C PHE A 252 1.99 3.06 -24.50
N SER A 253 3.13 3.71 -24.26
CA SER A 253 4.47 3.07 -24.36
C SER A 253 5.26 3.24 -23.06
N ILE A 254 5.75 2.12 -22.51
CA ILE A 254 6.71 2.12 -21.40
C ILE A 254 8.05 2.60 -21.97
N SER A 255 8.24 3.91 -21.94
CA SER A 255 9.47 4.58 -22.34
C SER A 255 9.99 5.40 -21.17
N TRP A 256 11.27 5.78 -21.20
CA TRP A 256 11.82 6.70 -20.20
C TRP A 256 11.01 8.00 -20.09
N LYS A 257 10.46 8.48 -21.22
CA LYS A 257 9.57 9.64 -21.25
C LYS A 257 8.27 9.40 -20.49
N PHE A 258 7.69 8.21 -20.61
CA PHE A 258 6.50 7.82 -19.83
C PHE A 258 6.79 7.75 -18.33
N ILE A 259 7.93 7.16 -17.94
CA ILE A 259 8.34 7.08 -16.52
C ILE A 259 8.54 8.49 -15.95
N SER A 260 9.24 9.36 -16.68
CA SER A 260 9.41 10.77 -16.29
C SER A 260 8.06 11.49 -16.18
N GLN A 261 7.12 11.19 -17.08
CA GLN A 261 5.76 11.72 -17.03
C GLN A 261 4.97 11.24 -15.81
N MET A 262 5.11 9.97 -15.42
CA MET A 262 4.52 9.43 -14.19
C MET A 262 5.00 10.18 -12.95
N TYR A 263 6.31 10.46 -12.85
CA TYR A 263 6.86 11.27 -11.75
C TYR A 263 6.30 12.71 -11.77
N ARG A 264 6.29 13.36 -12.94
CA ARG A 264 5.71 14.71 -13.07
C ARG A 264 4.23 14.73 -12.68
N ALA A 265 3.45 13.74 -13.12
CA ALA A 265 2.03 13.62 -12.78
C ALA A 265 1.80 13.34 -11.28
N PHE A 266 2.70 12.58 -10.66
CA PHE A 266 2.71 12.35 -9.21
C PHE A 266 2.95 13.64 -8.42
N GLU A 267 3.92 14.47 -8.82
CA GLU A 267 4.25 15.73 -8.15
C GLU A 267 3.21 16.82 -8.37
N THR A 268 2.59 16.83 -9.56
CA THR A 268 1.68 17.90 -9.94
C THR A 268 0.41 17.89 -9.07
N PRO A 269 0.08 18.99 -8.39
CA PRO A 269 -1.12 19.04 -7.56
C PRO A 269 -2.39 19.12 -8.41
N GLU A 270 -3.44 18.45 -7.96
CA GLU A 270 -4.73 18.34 -8.66
C GLU A 270 -5.36 19.71 -8.94
N TYR A 271 -5.30 20.63 -7.97
CA TYR A 271 -5.84 21.99 -8.12
C TYR A 271 -5.12 22.85 -9.16
N SER A 272 -3.89 22.51 -9.56
CA SER A 272 -3.17 23.25 -10.61
C SER A 272 -3.59 22.87 -12.03
N MET A 273 -4.34 21.78 -12.16
CA MET A 273 -4.86 21.34 -13.46
C MET A 273 -6.15 22.07 -13.81
N PRO A 274 -6.46 22.25 -15.11
CA PRO A 274 -7.69 22.89 -15.54
C PRO A 274 -8.93 22.13 -15.04
N SER A 275 -9.71 22.74 -14.14
CA SER A 275 -10.91 22.10 -13.56
C SER A 275 -11.97 21.81 -14.62
N ILE A 276 -12.05 22.65 -15.66
CA ILE A 276 -12.99 22.55 -16.78
C ILE A 276 -12.99 21.15 -17.42
N VAL A 277 -11.82 20.51 -17.56
CA VAL A 277 -11.71 19.17 -18.13
C VAL A 277 -12.44 18.15 -17.26
N THR A 278 -12.30 18.25 -15.94
CA THR A 278 -12.98 17.33 -15.01
C THR A 278 -14.47 17.63 -14.89
N GLU A 279 -14.87 18.90 -14.99
CA GLU A 279 -16.27 19.33 -14.98
C GLU A 279 -17.00 18.86 -16.24
N ASP A 280 -16.38 19.01 -17.42
CA ASP A 280 -16.91 18.51 -18.69
C ASP A 280 -17.06 16.99 -18.66
N LEU A 281 -16.06 16.26 -18.17
CA LEU A 281 -16.14 14.81 -18.03
C LEU A 281 -17.26 14.37 -17.08
N LYS A 282 -17.45 15.07 -15.95
CA LYS A 282 -18.57 14.82 -15.04
C LYS A 282 -19.92 15.06 -15.72
N LYS A 283 -20.05 16.14 -16.49
CA LYS A 283 -21.27 16.44 -17.24
C LYS A 283 -21.55 15.38 -18.31
N CYS A 284 -20.52 14.91 -19.03
CA CYS A 284 -20.66 13.81 -19.99
C CYS A 284 -21.19 12.54 -19.31
N ILE A 285 -20.69 12.22 -18.12
CA ILE A 285 -21.16 11.09 -17.31
C ILE A 285 -22.63 11.24 -16.93
N GLU A 286 -23.02 12.41 -16.44
CA GLU A 286 -24.41 12.68 -16.04
C GLU A 286 -25.37 12.49 -17.23
N VAL A 287 -24.98 12.98 -18.40
CA VAL A 287 -25.75 12.78 -19.64
C VAL A 287 -25.83 11.30 -20.01
N LEU A 288 -24.72 10.55 -19.92
CA LEU A 288 -24.72 9.12 -20.23
C LEU A 288 -25.59 8.31 -19.27
N ASN A 289 -25.57 8.62 -17.97
CA ASN A 289 -26.40 7.98 -16.95
C ASN A 289 -27.88 8.38 -17.02
N SER A 290 -28.23 9.41 -17.78
CA SER A 290 -29.63 9.76 -18.05
C SER A 290 -30.26 8.93 -19.17
N SER A 291 -29.45 8.18 -19.92
CA SER A 291 -29.90 7.36 -21.05
C SER A 291 -30.20 5.93 -20.62
N SER A 292 -31.47 5.52 -20.71
CA SER A 292 -31.97 4.20 -20.31
C SER A 292 -31.35 3.02 -21.05
N THR A 293 -30.79 3.25 -22.26
CA THR A 293 -30.13 2.22 -23.07
C THR A 293 -28.64 2.08 -22.78
N PHE A 294 -28.00 3.16 -22.29
CA PHE A 294 -26.57 3.14 -21.94
C PHE A 294 -26.32 2.76 -20.49
N ASP A 295 -27.30 2.87 -19.59
CA ASP A 295 -27.16 2.48 -18.18
C ASP A 295 -26.63 1.04 -17.99
N THR A 296 -27.11 0.07 -18.76
CA THR A 296 -26.67 -1.33 -18.69
C THR A 296 -25.26 -1.54 -19.26
N SER A 297 -24.86 -0.75 -20.27
CA SER A 297 -23.52 -0.80 -20.86
C SER A 297 -22.49 -0.05 -20.01
N ASN A 298 -22.91 1.05 -19.37
CA ASN A 298 -22.13 1.79 -18.38
C ASN A 298 -21.95 1.03 -17.09
N TYR A 299 -22.78 0.02 -16.80
CA TYR A 299 -22.51 -0.92 -15.72
C TYR A 299 -21.10 -1.51 -15.91
N LEU A 300 -20.65 -1.95 -17.09
CA LEU A 300 -19.27 -2.43 -17.26
C LEU A 300 -18.15 -1.42 -16.94
N PHE A 301 -18.45 -0.11 -17.01
CA PHE A 301 -17.54 0.99 -16.66
C PHE A 301 -17.85 1.65 -15.29
N HIS A 302 -18.86 1.11 -14.58
CA HIS A 302 -19.37 1.45 -13.24
C HIS A 302 -19.04 2.85 -12.75
N ILE A 303 -19.68 3.83 -13.37
CA ILE A 303 -19.63 5.19 -12.88
C ILE A 303 -20.69 5.29 -11.78
N ASP A 304 -20.26 5.25 -10.51
CA ASP A 304 -21.12 5.53 -9.36
C ASP A 304 -21.98 6.76 -9.65
N LYS A 305 -23.28 6.73 -9.30
CA LYS A 305 -24.13 7.93 -9.32
C LYS A 305 -23.39 9.03 -8.55
N LEU A 306 -23.04 10.11 -9.24
CA LEU A 306 -22.50 11.32 -8.65
C LEU A 306 -23.52 11.80 -7.60
N SER A 307 -23.21 11.59 -6.32
CA SER A 307 -23.97 12.08 -5.16
C SER A 307 -23.19 13.17 -4.46
#